data_AF-A0A351EJC7-F1
#
_entry.id   AF-A0A351EJC7-F1
#
_cell.length_a   1.000
_cell.length_b   1.000
_cell.length_c   1.000
_cell.angle_alpha   90.00
_cell.angle_beta   90.00
_cell.angle_gamma   90.00
#
_symmetry.space_group_name_H-M   'P 1'
#
loop_
_entity.id
_entity.type
_entity.pdbx_description
1 polymer ?
#
loop_
_entity_poly.entity_id
_entity_poly.type
_entity_poly.pdbx_seq_one_letter_code
_entity_poly.pdbx_strand_id
1 'polypeptide(L)' 'MAKNVLGTELEDCGFDPLTGYYRDGCCNTGTGDLGVHTVCAVVTDEFLEFSKSVGN' A
#
# COMPACT_ATOMS: atom_id res chain seq x y z
N MET A 1 -10.31 -10.24 9.57
CA MET A 1 -9.49 -9.03 9.77
C MET A 1 -8.15 -9.27 9.11
N ALA A 2 -7.66 -8.32 8.31
CA ALA A 2 -6.33 -8.40 7.73
C ALA A 2 -5.27 -8.34 8.84
N LYS A 3 -4.12 -8.97 8.62
CA LYS A 3 -3.01 -8.99 9.57
C LYS A 3 -1.77 -8.36 8.95
N ASN A 4 -0.98 -7.67 9.76
CA ASN A 4 0.33 -7.18 9.33
C ASN A 4 1.37 -8.33 9.36
N VAL A 5 2.61 -8.03 8.96
CA VAL A 5 3.71 -8.99 8.89
C VAL A 5 4.15 -9.57 10.25
N LEU A 6 3.74 -8.95 11.36
CA LEU A 6 3.97 -9.43 12.73
C LEU A 6 2.86 -10.35 13.23
N GLY A 7 1.81 -10.57 12.42
CA GLY A 7 0.67 -11.43 12.76
C GLY A 7 -0.40 -10.77 13.64
N THR A 8 -0.26 -9.47 13.94
CA THR A 8 -1.25 -8.66 14.65
C THR A 8 -2.24 -8.00 13.66
N GLU A 9 -3.21 -7.24 14.16
CA GLU A 9 -4.13 -6.49 13.31
C GLU A 9 -3.38 -5.54 12.37
N LEU A 10 -3.90 -5.38 11.15
CA LEU A 10 -3.38 -4.43 10.18
C LEU A 10 -3.78 -3.01 10.60
N GLU A 11 -2.80 -2.12 10.67
CA GLU A 11 -2.99 -0.70 10.97
C GLU A 11 -3.20 0.12 9.69
N ASP A 12 -3.74 1.32 9.85
CA ASP A 12 -3.92 2.27 8.75
C ASP A 12 -2.57 2.73 8.19
N CYS A 13 -2.49 2.87 6.87
CA CYS A 13 -1.28 3.36 6.17
C CYS A 13 -1.32 4.87 5.92
N GLY A 14 -2.46 5.43 5.51
CA GLY A 14 -2.56 6.88 5.26
C GLY A 14 -3.91 7.37 4.76
N PHE A 15 -4.29 8.58 5.23
CA PHE A 15 -5.55 9.26 4.92
C PHE A 15 -5.40 10.63 4.26
N ASP A 16 -4.20 11.22 4.26
CA ASP A 16 -3.90 12.48 3.58
C ASP A 16 -2.52 12.40 2.88
N PRO A 17 -2.48 11.94 1.61
CA PRO A 17 -3.61 11.51 0.78
C PRO A 17 -4.22 10.15 1.21
N LEU A 18 -5.49 9.91 0.88
CA LEU A 18 -6.17 8.63 1.13
C LEU A 18 -5.57 7.48 0.30
N THR A 19 -5.04 6.47 0.97
CA THR A 19 -4.33 5.33 0.37
C THR A 19 -5.19 4.05 0.29
N GLY A 20 -4.56 2.92 -0.07
CA GLY A 20 -5.20 1.60 -0.16
C GLY A 20 -5.87 1.34 -1.50
N TYR A 21 -5.81 0.09 -1.99
CA TYR A 21 -6.48 -0.29 -3.25
C TYR A 21 -7.99 -0.03 -3.16
N TYR A 22 -8.61 -0.35 -2.02
CA TYR A 22 -10.03 -0.13 -1.76
C TYR A 22 -10.37 1.30 -1.33
N ARG A 23 -9.37 2.20 -1.24
CA ARG A 23 -9.52 3.59 -0.77
C ARG A 23 -10.11 3.69 0.64
N ASP A 24 -9.66 2.82 1.54
CA ASP A 24 -10.01 2.78 2.97
C ASP A 24 -8.85 3.20 3.89
N GLY A 25 -7.71 3.60 3.32
CA GLY A 25 -6.51 3.98 4.06
C GLY A 25 -5.63 2.80 4.47
N CYS A 26 -5.99 1.56 4.12
CA CYS A 26 -5.28 0.34 4.51
C CYS A 26 -4.61 -0.39 3.32
N CYS A 27 -3.55 -1.14 3.61
CA CYS A 27 -2.88 -2.01 2.63
C CYS A 27 -3.46 -3.44 2.60
N ASN A 28 -4.77 -3.56 2.81
CA ASN A 28 -5.53 -4.79 2.60
C ASN A 28 -5.71 -5.06 1.10
N THR A 29 -5.81 -6.34 0.76
CA THR A 29 -5.93 -6.81 -0.63
C THR A 29 -7.06 -7.83 -0.77
N GLY A 30 -7.37 -8.23 -1.99
CA GLY A 30 -8.40 -9.21 -2.31
C GLY A 30 -8.47 -9.48 -3.81
N THR A 31 -9.52 -10.15 -4.27
CA THR A 31 -9.59 -10.71 -5.64
C THR A 31 -9.51 -9.69 -6.78
N GLY A 32 -9.87 -8.42 -6.52
CA GLY A 32 -9.76 -7.33 -7.51
C GLY A 32 -8.37 -6.69 -7.60
N ASP A 33 -7.56 -6.82 -6.55
CA ASP A 33 -6.25 -6.18 -6.46
C ASP A 33 -5.15 -7.08 -7.03
N LEU A 34 -5.11 -7.18 -8.36
CA LEU A 34 -4.10 -7.98 -9.07
C LEU A 34 -2.66 -7.45 -8.87
N GLY A 35 -2.51 -6.18 -8.49
CA GLY A 35 -1.23 -5.56 -8.17
C GLY A 35 -0.73 -5.84 -6.76
N VAL A 36 -1.59 -6.37 -5.88
CA VAL A 36 -1.27 -6.78 -4.50
C VAL A 36 -0.62 -5.64 -3.70
N HIS A 37 -1.34 -4.52 -3.57
CA HIS A 37 -0.90 -3.29 -2.89
C HIS A 37 -0.86 -3.46 -1.35
N THR A 38 -0.02 -4.38 -0.88
CA THR A 38 0.04 -4.84 0.53
C THR A 38 1.21 -4.26 1.33
N VAL A 39 2.06 -3.45 0.69
CA VAL A 39 3.22 -2.80 1.34
C VAL A 39 2.89 -1.34 1.63
N CYS A 40 2.76 -1.00 2.92
CA CYS A 40 2.74 0.40 3.34
C CYS A 40 4.18 0.94 3.34
N ALA A 41 4.43 2.05 2.64
CA ALA A 41 5.77 2.61 2.49
C ALA A 41 5.76 4.12 2.68
N VAL A 42 6.80 4.63 3.36
CA VAL A 42 7.16 6.05 3.29
C VAL A 42 8.02 6.21 2.05
N VAL A 43 7.49 6.91 1.05
CA VAL A 43 8.16 7.07 -0.26
C VAL A 43 9.16 8.23 -0.24
N THR A 44 10.18 8.11 -1.08
CA THR A 44 11.21 9.13 -1.30
C THR A 44 11.24 9.52 -2.78
N ASP A 45 11.86 10.65 -3.11
CA ASP A 45 12.00 11.10 -4.49
C ASP A 45 12.74 10.06 -5.36
N GLU A 46 13.81 9.44 -4.85
CA GLU A 46 14.55 8.38 -5.55
C GLU A 46 13.65 7.18 -5.90
N PHE A 47 12.79 6.76 -4.97
CA PHE A 47 11.85 5.66 -5.22
C PHE A 47 10.81 6.04 -6.27
N LEU A 48 10.30 7.27 -6.23
CA LEU A 48 9.32 7.77 -7.20
C LEU A 48 9.93 7.88 -8.61
N GLU A 49 11.16 8.37 -8.73
CA GLU A 49 11.90 8.45 -9.99
C GLU A 49 12.18 7.06 -10.57
N PHE A 50 12.66 6.13 -9.73
CA PHE A 50 12.90 4.75 -10.14
C PHE A 50 11.60 4.08 -10.58
N SER A 51 10.54 4.14 -9.77
CA SER A 51 9.22 3.55 -10.06
C SER A 51 8.73 3.98 -11.44
N LYS A 52 8.75 5.29 -11.70
CA LYS A 52 8.35 5.86 -12.98
C LYS A 52 9.22 5.35 -14.13
N SER A 53 10.54 5.20 -13.91
CA SER A 53 11.47 4.74 -14.94
C SER A 53 11.25 3.29 -15.38
N VAL A 54 10.67 2.46 -14.50
CA VAL A 54 10.37 1.04 -14.78
C VAL A 54 8.92 0.80 -15.19
N GLY A 55 8.16 1.87 -15.46
CA GLY A 55 6.80 1.78 -15.98
C GLY A 55 5.71 1.61 -14.92
N ASN A 56 6.01 1.96 -13.66
CA ASN A 56 5.02 2.12 -12.60
C ASN A 56 4.68 3.60 -12.38
#